data_AF-A0A1M7I6X7-F1
#
_entry.id   AF-A0A1M7I6X7-F1
#
_cell.length_a   1.000
_cell.length_b   1.000
_cell.length_c   1.000
_cell.angle_alpha   90.00
_cell.angle_beta   90.00
_cell.angle_gamma   90.00
#
_symmetry.space_group_name_H-M   'P 1'
#
loop_
_entity.id
_entity.type
_entity.pdbx_description
1 polymer ?
#
loop_
_entity_poly.entity_id
_entity_poly.type
_entity_poly.pdbx_seq_one_letter_code
_entity_poly.pdbx_strand_id
1 'polypeptide(L)'
;MKTKFYVLTLTFVLIGCSKLNPIEKSLIAKPDEHWVYYNSNSSHFTHFKFNKDKLSHRYERNSKGEFQEYLGEGDVVEVPIKWSVTKDSILTWGDFKYDVVSYTDDCIVLNYIIKTKPFSGYIFLVKQKDNEITIDPGAIEQKRIKHSQKYNLSK
;
A
#
# COMPACT_ATOMS: atom_id res chain seq x y z
N MET A 1 -18.60 -26.24 -53.24
CA MET A 1 -19.21 -25.40 -52.18
C MET A 1 -18.11 -24.95 -51.24
N LYS A 2 -17.88 -23.63 -51.17
CA LYS A 2 -16.87 -22.99 -50.32
C LYS A 2 -17.53 -22.64 -48.98
N THR A 3 -17.20 -23.36 -47.91
CA THR A 3 -17.74 -23.04 -46.57
C THR A 3 -16.64 -23.14 -45.52
N LYS A 4 -15.94 -22.02 -45.35
CA LYS A 4 -15.48 -21.39 -44.10
C LYS A 4 -15.01 -22.35 -42.97
N PHE A 5 -13.75 -22.76 -43.04
CA PHE A 5 -13.01 -23.40 -41.94
C PHE A 5 -12.12 -22.40 -41.17
N TYR A 6 -12.66 -21.24 -40.78
CA TYR A 6 -11.89 -20.14 -40.16
C TYR A 6 -12.42 -19.70 -38.80
N VAL A 7 -13.03 -20.59 -38.00
CA VAL A 7 -13.64 -20.16 -36.72
C VAL A 7 -13.11 -20.94 -35.49
N LEU A 8 -12.33 -22.01 -35.66
CA LEU A 8 -11.92 -22.84 -34.51
C LEU A 8 -10.52 -22.52 -33.92
N THR A 9 -9.90 -21.41 -34.31
CA THR A 9 -8.54 -21.02 -33.87
C THR A 9 -8.51 -19.59 -33.30
N LEU A 10 -9.56 -19.19 -32.58
CA LEU A 10 -9.62 -17.86 -31.95
C LEU A 10 -10.15 -17.87 -30.50
N THR A 11 -9.94 -18.96 -29.77
CA THR A 11 -10.34 -19.09 -28.34
C THR A 11 -9.17 -19.35 -27.38
N PHE A 12 -7.93 -19.13 -27.82
CA PHE A 12 -6.77 -18.96 -26.92
C PHE A 12 -6.54 -17.49 -26.53
N VAL A 13 -7.62 -16.69 -26.46
CA VAL A 13 -7.54 -15.31 -25.99
C VAL A 13 -7.32 -15.34 -24.48
N LEU A 14 -6.04 -15.26 -24.10
CA LEU A 14 -5.57 -14.43 -23.01
C LEU A 14 -6.20 -14.68 -21.64
N ILE A 15 -6.14 -15.91 -21.13
CA ILE A 15 -6.10 -16.12 -19.67
C ILE A 15 -4.71 -15.71 -19.17
N GLY A 16 -4.32 -14.47 -19.44
CA GLY A 16 -3.25 -13.83 -18.71
C GLY A 16 -3.79 -13.59 -17.32
N CYS A 17 -3.72 -14.60 -16.44
CA CYS A 17 -3.71 -14.34 -15.01
C CYS A 17 -2.57 -13.35 -14.80
N SER A 18 -2.91 -12.07 -14.68
CA SER A 18 -1.99 -11.04 -14.20
C SER A 18 -1.63 -11.47 -12.79
N LYS A 19 -0.58 -12.28 -12.66
CA LYS A 19 -0.05 -12.67 -11.36
C LYS A 19 0.32 -11.36 -10.69
N LEU A 20 -0.39 -11.02 -9.61
CA LEU A 20 -0.04 -9.90 -8.75
C LEU A 20 1.45 -10.00 -8.46
N ASN A 21 2.17 -8.90 -8.68
CA ASN A 21 3.58 -8.88 -8.37
C ASN A 21 3.76 -9.01 -6.84
N PRO A 22 4.93 -9.45 -6.34
CA PRO A 22 5.13 -9.67 -4.91
C PRO A 22 4.86 -8.45 -4.02
N ILE A 23 5.16 -7.24 -4.52
CA ILE A 23 4.91 -5.98 -3.79
C ILE A 23 3.40 -5.72 -3.69
N GLU A 24 2.65 -5.90 -4.78
CA GLU A 24 1.20 -5.75 -4.78
C GLU A 24 0.54 -6.74 -3.84
N LYS A 25 1.03 -7.99 -3.80
CA LYS A 25 0.56 -8.99 -2.83
C LYS A 25 0.82 -8.55 -1.39
N SER A 26 1.98 -7.96 -1.12
CA SER A 26 2.35 -7.47 0.22
C SER A 26 1.46 -6.31 0.63
N LEU A 27 1.23 -5.34 -0.29
CA LEU A 27 0.37 -4.16 -0.12
C LEU A 27 -1.08 -4.53 0.21
N ILE A 28 -1.63 -5.57 -0.40
CA ILE A 28 -3.03 -5.95 -0.14
C ILE A 28 -3.15 -6.43 1.31
N ALA A 29 -3.94 -5.71 2.11
CA ALA A 29 -4.17 -6.05 3.50
C ALA A 29 -5.17 -7.21 3.65
N LYS A 30 -5.06 -7.99 4.72
CA LYS A 30 -6.12 -8.93 5.10
C LYS A 30 -7.34 -8.15 5.61
N PRO A 31 -8.53 -8.77 5.68
CA PRO A 31 -9.76 -8.08 6.08
C PRO A 31 -9.66 -7.36 7.44
N ASP A 32 -8.93 -7.95 8.40
CA ASP A 32 -8.75 -7.46 9.76
C ASP A 32 -7.45 -6.65 9.97
N GLU A 33 -6.80 -6.27 8.87
CA GLU A 33 -5.53 -5.55 8.87
C GLU A 33 -5.65 -4.23 8.11
N HIS A 34 -4.82 -3.26 8.49
CA HIS A 34 -4.62 -2.01 7.77
C HIS A 34 -3.15 -1.59 7.81
N TRP A 35 -2.81 -0.63 6.95
CA TRP A 35 -1.52 0.03 6.95
C TRP A 35 -1.58 1.33 7.72
N VAL A 36 -0.66 1.48 8.67
CA VAL A 36 -0.34 2.74 9.30
C VAL A 36 0.72 3.45 8.46
N TYR A 37 0.32 4.55 7.85
CA TYR A 37 1.18 5.46 7.10
C TYR A 37 1.75 6.52 8.04
N TYR A 38 3.08 6.68 8.02
CA TYR A 38 3.75 7.82 8.65
C TYR A 38 5.06 8.15 7.92
N ASN A 39 5.54 9.37 8.15
CA ASN A 39 6.91 9.76 7.84
C ASN A 39 7.61 10.16 9.15
N SER A 40 8.94 10.07 9.21
CA SER A 40 9.72 10.36 10.42
C SER A 40 9.63 11.83 10.88
N ASN A 41 9.08 12.71 10.04
CA ASN A 41 8.99 14.14 10.28
C ASN A 41 7.58 14.57 10.72
N SER A 42 6.66 13.62 10.93
CA SER A 42 5.26 13.86 11.25
C SER A 42 4.85 13.06 12.47
N SER A 43 4.14 13.71 13.39
CA SER A 43 3.44 13.06 14.51
C SER A 43 2.10 12.45 14.09
N HIS A 44 1.64 12.71 12.86
CA HIS A 44 0.37 12.24 12.34
C HIS A 44 0.49 10.88 11.64
N PHE A 45 -0.52 10.05 11.90
CA PHE A 45 -0.76 8.80 11.21
C PHE A 45 -1.98 8.91 10.31
N THR A 46 -1.91 8.20 9.20
CA THR A 46 -3.07 7.94 8.38
C THR A 46 -3.21 6.45 8.19
N HIS A 47 -4.43 5.93 8.22
CA HIS A 47 -4.67 4.51 8.05
C HIS A 47 -5.21 4.24 6.65
N PHE A 48 -4.70 3.20 6.00
CA PHE A 48 -5.11 2.83 4.66
C PHE A 48 -5.31 1.31 4.51
N LYS A 49 -6.24 0.92 3.65
CA LYS A 49 -6.33 -0.46 3.13
C LYS A 49 -6.18 -0.42 1.61
N PHE A 50 -5.23 -1.19 1.07
CA PHE A 50 -5.06 -1.39 -0.36
C PHE A 50 -5.81 -2.66 -0.77
N ASN A 51 -6.68 -2.54 -1.76
CA ASN A 51 -7.59 -3.60 -2.20
C ASN A 51 -7.17 -4.20 -3.54
N LYS A 52 -7.64 -5.43 -3.80
CA LYS A 52 -7.32 -6.17 -5.05
C LYS A 52 -7.79 -5.47 -6.33
N ASP A 53 -8.79 -4.62 -6.22
CA ASP A 53 -9.37 -3.79 -7.29
C ASP A 53 -8.51 -2.56 -7.64
N LYS A 54 -7.32 -2.41 -7.04
CA LYS A 54 -6.40 -1.29 -7.26
C LYS A 54 -6.91 0.04 -6.71
N LEU A 55 -7.83 -0.02 -5.75
CA LEU A 55 -8.24 1.11 -4.93
C LEU A 55 -7.63 1.01 -3.54
N SER A 56 -7.38 2.17 -2.96
CA SER A 56 -6.95 2.31 -1.58
C SER A 56 -7.92 3.24 -0.87
N HIS A 57 -8.33 2.81 0.32
CA HIS A 57 -9.31 3.53 1.13
C HIS A 57 -8.63 4.02 2.39
N ARG A 58 -8.98 5.22 2.82
CA ARG A 58 -8.54 5.78 4.09
C ARG A 58 -9.47 5.31 5.19
N TYR A 59 -8.91 5.07 6.36
CA TYR A 59 -9.64 4.70 7.55
C TYR A 59 -9.27 5.63 8.70
N GLU A 60 -10.19 5.72 9.65
CA GLU A 60 -10.03 6.48 10.88
C GLU A 60 -10.66 5.73 12.05
N ARG A 61 -10.43 6.23 13.26
CA ARG A 61 -11.17 5.80 14.43
C ARG A 61 -12.20 6.87 14.78
N ASN A 62 -13.45 6.47 14.94
CA ASN A 62 -14.49 7.38 15.39
C ASN A 62 -14.38 7.67 16.90
N SER A 63 -15.29 8.49 17.43
CA SER A 63 -15.32 8.85 18.85
C SER A 63 -15.53 7.67 19.81
N LYS A 64 -16.00 6.52 19.32
CA LYS A 64 -16.13 5.27 20.07
C LYS A 64 -14.90 4.36 19.95
N GLY A 65 -13.88 4.79 19.21
CA GLY A 65 -12.67 4.02 18.93
C GLY A 65 -12.84 2.95 17.83
N GLU A 66 -14.01 2.88 17.19
CA GLU A 66 -14.30 1.92 16.14
C GLU A 66 -13.56 2.31 14.86
N PHE A 67 -12.96 1.33 14.19
CA PHE A 67 -12.22 1.53 12.95
C PHE A 67 -13.21 1.55 11.78
N GLN A 68 -13.30 2.69 11.10
CA GLN A 68 -14.26 2.91 10.02
C GLN A 68 -13.58 3.55 8.80
N GLU A 69 -14.18 3.35 7.63
CA GLU A 69 -13.72 4.02 6.42
C GLU A 69 -13.97 5.53 6.54
N TYR A 70 -12.97 6.32 6.20
CA TYR A 70 -13.08 7.77 6.12
C TYR A 70 -13.77 8.12 4.81
N LEU A 71 -14.94 8.76 4.88
CA LEU A 71 -15.76 9.07 3.71
C LEU A 71 -15.55 10.48 3.14
N GLY A 72 -14.61 11.25 3.70
CA GLY A 72 -14.36 12.63 3.30
C GLY A 72 -15.36 13.61 3.93
N GLU A 73 -14.86 14.54 4.74
CA GLU A 73 -15.61 15.73 5.14
C GLU A 73 -14.87 16.99 4.64
N GLY A 74 -15.59 17.91 3.99
CA GLY A 74 -15.05 19.19 3.50
C GLY A 74 -14.08 19.06 2.32
N ASP A 75 -13.01 19.86 2.32
CA ASP A 75 -12.01 19.96 1.24
C ASP A 75 -10.95 18.84 1.26
N VAL A 76 -11.21 17.72 1.94
CA VAL A 76 -10.20 16.68 2.20
C VAL A 76 -10.22 15.60 1.10
N VAL A 77 -9.06 15.46 0.44
CA VAL A 77 -8.56 14.42 -0.49
C VAL A 77 -9.56 13.31 -0.87
N GLU A 78 -9.84 13.22 -2.17
CA GLU A 78 -10.62 12.15 -2.81
C GLU A 78 -10.17 10.76 -2.35
N VAL A 79 -11.06 10.06 -1.66
CA VAL A 79 -10.96 8.62 -1.41
C VAL A 79 -12.17 7.95 -2.06
N PRO A 80 -12.00 6.77 -2.69
CA PRO A 80 -10.78 5.97 -2.80
C PRO A 80 -9.72 6.48 -3.80
N ILE A 81 -8.46 6.16 -3.54
CA ILE A 81 -7.30 6.52 -4.37
C ILE A 81 -6.81 5.30 -5.17
N LYS A 82 -6.64 5.46 -6.48
CA LYS A 82 -6.05 4.42 -7.34
C LYS A 82 -4.57 4.17 -7.03
N TRP A 83 -4.14 2.92 -7.13
CA TRP A 83 -2.73 2.57 -6.96
C TRP A 83 -2.28 1.46 -7.92
N SER A 84 -0.97 1.42 -8.21
CA SER A 84 -0.35 0.36 -9.03
C SER A 84 1.14 0.27 -8.76
N VAL A 85 1.73 -0.91 -8.98
CA VAL A 85 3.18 -1.10 -8.85
C VAL A 85 3.79 -1.59 -10.15
N THR A 86 4.79 -0.87 -10.66
CA THR A 86 5.53 -1.29 -11.86
C THR A 86 6.54 -2.40 -11.54
N LYS A 87 7.08 -3.05 -12.58
CA LYS A 87 8.13 -4.06 -12.42
C LYS A 87 9.42 -3.48 -11.82
N ASP A 88 9.65 -2.19 -12.01
CA ASP A 88 10.82 -1.46 -11.51
C ASP A 88 10.64 -1.00 -10.06
N SER A 89 9.70 -1.62 -9.33
CA SER A 89 9.41 -1.31 -7.93
C SER A 89 8.96 0.13 -7.69
N ILE A 90 8.24 0.73 -8.65
CA ILE A 90 7.65 2.06 -8.49
C ILE A 90 6.17 1.92 -8.13
N LEU A 91 5.78 2.40 -6.95
CA LEU A 91 4.38 2.54 -6.54
C LEU A 91 3.84 3.87 -7.05
N THR A 92 2.84 3.83 -7.92
CA THR A 92 1.97 4.99 -8.20
C THR A 92 0.78 4.93 -7.26
N TRP A 93 0.53 5.98 -6.50
CA TRP A 93 -0.57 6.07 -5.55
C TRP A 93 -1.21 7.46 -5.63
N GLY A 94 -2.37 7.53 -6.29
CA GLY A 94 -2.93 8.79 -6.76
C GLY A 94 -1.99 9.47 -7.74
N ASP A 95 -1.72 10.76 -7.52
CA ASP A 95 -0.79 11.55 -8.34
C ASP A 95 0.68 11.41 -7.89
N PHE A 96 0.93 10.63 -6.83
CA PHE A 96 2.27 10.44 -6.29
C PHE A 96 2.94 9.19 -6.81
N LYS A 97 4.27 9.26 -6.93
CA LYS A 97 5.14 8.14 -7.27
C LYS A 97 6.18 7.94 -6.19
N TYR A 98 6.39 6.69 -5.82
CA TYR A 98 7.31 6.29 -4.77
C TYR A 98 8.18 5.14 -5.26
N ASP A 99 9.47 5.19 -4.95
CA ASP A 99 10.34 4.03 -5.09
C ASP A 99 10.11 3.11 -3.89
N VAL A 100 9.82 1.84 -4.14
CA VAL A 100 9.69 0.82 -3.09
C VAL A 100 11.08 0.33 -2.74
N VAL A 101 11.62 0.82 -1.64
CA VAL A 101 13.00 0.54 -1.19
C VAL A 101 13.10 -0.85 -0.57
N SER A 102 12.09 -1.23 0.21
CA SER A 102 12.00 -2.56 0.82
C SER A 102 10.55 -2.91 1.14
N TYR A 103 10.24 -4.20 1.16
CA TYR A 103 8.92 -4.69 1.52
C TYR A 103 9.00 -6.05 2.20
N THR A 104 8.09 -6.26 3.15
CA THR A 104 7.74 -7.54 3.75
C THR A 104 6.21 -7.59 3.89
N ASP A 105 5.67 -8.70 4.37
CA ASP A 105 4.24 -8.80 4.66
C ASP A 105 3.78 -7.80 5.73
N ASP A 106 4.68 -7.32 6.59
CA ASP A 106 4.37 -6.47 7.74
C ASP A 106 4.80 -5.00 7.55
N CYS A 107 5.70 -4.70 6.62
CA CYS A 107 6.20 -3.35 6.42
C CYS A 107 6.64 -3.06 4.99
N ILE A 108 6.37 -1.85 4.52
CA ILE A 108 6.86 -1.33 3.24
C ILE A 108 7.53 0.03 3.50
N VAL A 109 8.70 0.22 2.91
CA VAL A 109 9.43 1.49 2.93
C VAL A 109 9.39 2.10 1.54
N LEU A 110 8.86 3.31 1.49
CA LEU A 110 8.69 4.10 0.27
C LEU A 110 9.64 5.29 0.32
N ASN A 111 10.32 5.56 -0.79
CA ASN A 111 11.10 6.78 -0.98
C ASN A 111 10.35 7.73 -1.91
N TYR A 112 10.40 9.03 -1.61
CA TYR A 112 9.98 10.07 -2.53
C TYR A 112 11.05 11.16 -2.67
N ILE A 113 11.13 11.70 -3.88
CA ILE A 113 12.11 12.74 -4.20
C ILE A 113 11.61 14.09 -3.65
N ILE A 114 12.44 14.75 -2.84
CA ILE A 114 12.23 16.13 -2.44
C ILE A 114 13.01 17.01 -3.45
N LYS A 115 12.38 18.09 -3.94
CA LYS A 115 12.98 18.96 -4.98
C LYS A 115 14.33 19.56 -4.58
N THR A 116 14.63 19.64 -3.28
CA THR A 116 15.91 20.08 -2.73
C THR A 116 16.85 18.89 -2.49
N LYS A 117 17.67 18.58 -3.51
CA LYS A 117 18.80 17.64 -3.34
C LYS A 117 19.73 18.12 -2.21
N PRO A 118 20.34 17.20 -1.44
CA PRO A 118 20.39 15.74 -1.62
C PRO A 118 19.29 14.96 -0.89
N PHE A 119 18.26 15.61 -0.37
CA PHE A 119 17.33 14.97 0.56
C PHE A 119 16.24 14.18 -0.19
N SER A 120 16.04 12.93 0.19
CA SER A 120 14.86 12.14 -0.15
C SER A 120 14.08 11.89 1.13
N GLY A 121 12.75 11.86 1.01
CA GLY A 121 11.88 11.57 2.13
C GLY A 121 11.52 10.09 2.15
N TYR A 122 11.32 9.55 3.34
CA TYR A 122 10.85 8.18 3.53
C TYR A 122 9.45 8.18 4.13
N ILE A 123 8.63 7.29 3.60
CA ILE A 123 7.34 6.91 4.14
C ILE A 123 7.43 5.47 4.58
N PHE A 124 6.83 5.20 5.73
CA PHE A 124 6.71 3.87 6.29
C PHE A 124 5.24 3.48 6.28
N LEU A 125 4.96 2.32 5.68
CA LEU A 125 3.70 1.62 5.84
C LEU A 125 3.96 0.45 6.78
N VAL A 126 3.29 0.42 7.92
CA VAL A 126 3.42 -0.67 8.90
C VAL A 126 2.05 -1.31 9.10
N LYS A 127 1.99 -2.62 8.93
CA LYS A 127 0.73 -3.36 9.03
C LYS A 127 0.33 -3.55 10.49
N GLN A 128 -0.95 -3.36 10.78
CA GLN A 128 -1.54 -3.55 12.10
C GLN A 128 -2.91 -4.19 12.00
N LYS A 129 -3.35 -4.80 13.11
CA LYS A 129 -4.73 -5.27 13.24
C LYS A 129 -5.67 -4.10 13.51
N ASP A 130 -6.90 -4.21 13.04
CA ASP A 130 -7.92 -3.15 13.22
C ASP A 130 -8.28 -2.89 14.69
N ASN A 131 -7.98 -3.83 15.60
CA ASN A 131 -8.15 -3.68 17.04
C ASN A 131 -6.90 -3.15 17.78
N GLU A 132 -5.74 -3.04 17.11
CA GLU A 132 -4.53 -2.46 17.71
C GLU A 132 -4.60 -0.93 17.71
N ILE A 133 -4.30 -0.31 18.85
CA ILE A 133 -4.25 1.14 18.99
C ILE A 133 -2.79 1.58 18.90
N THR A 134 -2.46 2.36 17.88
CA THR A 134 -1.17 3.06 17.81
C THR A 134 -1.25 4.34 18.59
N ILE A 135 -0.32 4.51 19.54
CA ILE A 135 -0.28 5.66 20.44
C ILE A 135 0.67 6.74 19.89
N ASP A 136 1.80 6.37 19.27
CA ASP A 136 2.74 7.33 18.67
C ASP A 136 3.75 6.71 17.66
N PRO A 137 4.37 7.49 16.74
CA PRO A 137 5.32 6.98 15.73
C PRO A 137 6.59 6.37 16.34
N GLY A 138 7.07 6.96 17.43
CA GLY A 138 8.18 6.45 18.24
C GLY A 138 7.89 5.07 18.82
N ALA A 139 6.66 4.75 19.23
CA ALA A 139 6.32 3.38 19.64
C ALA A 139 6.48 2.36 18.49
N ILE A 140 6.13 2.74 17.25
CA ILE A 140 6.34 1.89 16.07
C ILE A 140 7.83 1.75 15.78
N GLU A 141 8.58 2.84 15.78
CA GLU A 141 10.03 2.82 15.57
C GLU A 141 10.75 1.99 16.64
N GLN A 142 10.39 2.16 17.91
CA GLN A 142 10.92 1.36 19.02
C GLN A 142 10.57 -0.12 18.89
N LYS A 143 9.35 -0.47 18.46
CA LYS A 143 8.96 -1.87 18.20
C LYS A 143 9.85 -2.48 17.13
N ARG A 144 10.21 -1.73 16.08
CA ARG A 144 11.11 -2.20 15.02
C ARG A 144 12.56 -2.30 15.48
N ILE A 145 13.05 -1.35 16.27
CA ILE A 145 14.39 -1.40 16.89
C ILE A 145 14.50 -2.62 17.81
N LYS A 146 13.50 -2.86 18.66
CA LYS A 146 13.47 -3.98 19.63
C LYS A 146 13.31 -5.35 18.96
N HIS A 147 12.67 -5.41 17.79
CA HIS A 147 12.44 -6.66 17.03
C HIS A 147 13.16 -6.66 15.68
N SER A 148 14.35 -6.06 15.60
CA SER A 148 15.11 -5.91 14.35
C SER A 148 15.34 -7.23 13.61
N GLN A 149 15.51 -8.34 14.33
CA GLN A 149 15.68 -9.69 13.76
C GLN A 149 14.47 -10.17 12.93
N LYS A 150 13.25 -9.73 13.27
CA LYS A 150 12.02 -10.02 12.50
C LYS A 150 11.96 -9.21 11.20
N TYR A 151 12.60 -8.05 11.18
CA TYR A 151 12.58 -7.08 10.08
C TYR A 151 13.94 -6.95 9.39
N ASN A 152 14.82 -7.94 9.56
CA ASN A 152 16.16 -7.93 9.01
C ASN A 152 16.08 -7.68 7.49
N LEU A 153 16.73 -6.60 7.06
CA LEU A 153 16.76 -6.07 5.69
C LEU A 153 17.59 -6.94 4.73
N SER A 154 17.71 -8.23 4.98
CA SER A 154 18.50 -9.15 4.17
C SER A 154 17.65 -10.27 3.57
N LYS A 155 17.28 -10.08 2.30
CA LYS A 155 17.69 -10.97 1.21
C LYS A 155 17.42 -10.35 -0.16
#